data_AF-A0A2S5E9K4-F1
#
_entry.id   AF-A0A2S5E9K4-F1
#
_cell.length_a   1.000
_cell.length_b   1.000
_cell.length_c   1.000
_cell.angle_alpha   90.00
_cell.angle_beta   90.00
_cell.angle_gamma   90.00
#
_symmetry.space_group_name_H-M   'P 1'
#
loop_
_entity.id
_entity.type
_entity.pdbx_description
1 polymer ?
#
loop_
_entity_poly.entity_id
_entity_poly.type
_entity_poly.pdbx_seq_one_letter_code
_entity_poly.pdbx_strand_id
1 'polypeptide(L)'
;MIKKEQKTFRFEVKVKLREGILDPQGATTFKVLRRLNYNVESVRFGKSIELDIKEDSYETAKDKAKEIAYKILTNPVLEDFEIIDLNRK
;
A
#
# COMPACT_ATOMS: atom_id res chain seq x y z
N MET A 1 1.54 20.88 -31.97
CA MET A 1 1.44 20.38 -30.59
C MET A 1 2.31 19.14 -30.48
N ILE A 2 3.42 19.21 -29.74
CA ILE A 2 4.30 18.06 -29.53
C ILE A 2 3.62 17.19 -28.47
N LYS A 3 3.20 15.97 -28.82
CA LYS A 3 2.75 14.99 -27.82
C LYS A 3 3.96 14.66 -26.94
N LYS A 4 3.91 14.98 -25.65
CA LYS A 4 4.89 14.46 -24.69
C LYS A 4 4.77 12.94 -24.68
N GLU A 5 5.91 12.26 -24.73
CA GLU A 5 5.97 10.81 -24.69
C GLU A 5 5.69 10.36 -23.26
N GLN A 6 4.50 9.80 -23.04
CA GLN A 6 4.12 9.25 -21.75
C GLN A 6 4.87 7.95 -21.48
N LYS A 7 5.42 7.84 -20.28
CA LYS A 7 6.09 6.63 -19.77
C LYS A 7 5.22 5.98 -18.72
N THR A 8 5.36 4.66 -18.58
CA THR A 8 4.69 3.93 -17.49
C THR A 8 5.60 3.91 -16.27
N PHE A 9 5.07 4.32 -15.13
CA PHE A 9 5.75 4.30 -13.84
C PHE A 9 4.99 3.34 -12.91
N ARG A 10 5.72 2.43 -12.27
CA ARG A 10 5.16 1.43 -11.36
C ARG A 10 5.36 1.82 -9.90
N PHE A 11 4.29 1.73 -9.12
CA PHE A 11 4.29 1.98 -7.69
C PHE A 11 3.57 0.86 -6.93
N GLU A 12 3.96 0.62 -5.69
CA GLU A 12 3.21 -0.21 -4.73
C GLU A 12 2.60 0.72 -3.67
N VAL A 13 1.31 0.56 -3.41
CA VAL A 13 0.58 1.19 -2.31
C VAL A 13 0.38 0.16 -1.22
N LYS A 14 1.09 0.32 -0.11
CA LYS A 14 0.88 -0.49 1.10
C LYS A 14 -0.14 0.20 1.98
N VAL A 15 -1.25 -0.46 2.27
CA VAL A 15 -2.33 0.05 3.13
C VAL A 15 -2.38 -0.77 4.41
N LYS A 16 -2.41 -0.10 5.56
CA LYS A 16 -2.49 -0.74 6.88
C LYS A 16 -3.49 -0.01 7.76
N LEU A 17 -4.18 -0.74 8.64
CA LEU A 17 -4.94 -0.09 9.72
C LEU A 17 -4.01 0.79 10.58
N ARG A 18 -4.53 1.92 11.06
CA ARG A 18 -3.83 2.81 11.99
C ARG A 18 -3.48 2.09 13.29
N GLU A 19 -2.46 2.61 13.98
CA GLU A 19 -2.16 2.16 15.33
C GLU A 19 -3.37 2.36 16.26
N GLY A 20 -3.61 1.39 17.15
CA GLY A 20 -4.77 1.38 18.04
C GLY A 20 -6.07 0.86 17.41
N ILE A 21 -6.14 0.71 16.08
CA ILE A 21 -7.29 0.05 15.44
C ILE A 21 -7.12 -1.46 15.53
N LEU A 22 -8.14 -2.13 16.08
CA LEU A 22 -8.16 -3.58 16.20
C LEU A 22 -8.18 -4.23 14.81
N ASP A 23 -7.28 -5.20 14.62
CA ASP A 23 -7.24 -6.09 13.47
C ASP A 23 -7.70 -7.51 13.88
N PRO A 24 -8.98 -7.87 13.67
CA PRO A 24 -9.48 -9.20 14.02
C PRO A 24 -8.80 -10.35 13.26
N GLN A 25 -8.34 -10.10 12.02
CA GLN A 25 -7.67 -11.12 11.19
C GLN A 25 -6.26 -11.40 11.72
N GLY A 26 -5.53 -10.33 12.06
CA GLY A 26 -4.23 -10.40 12.72
C GLY A 26 -4.32 -11.14 14.05
N ALA A 27 -5.28 -10.77 14.90
CA ALA A 27 -5.48 -11.41 16.20
C ALA A 27 -5.80 -12.92 16.08
N THR A 28 -6.61 -13.31 15.11
CA THR A 28 -6.95 -14.73 14.87
C THR A 28 -5.74 -15.51 14.39
N THR A 29 -5.00 -14.97 13.42
CA THR A 29 -3.80 -15.61 12.87
C THR A 29 -2.70 -15.73 13.92
N PHE A 30 -2.49 -14.71 14.74
CA PHE A 30 -1.55 -14.73 15.86
C PHE A 30 -1.84 -15.89 16.83
N LYS A 31 -3.12 -16.10 17.20
CA LYS A 31 -3.52 -17.22 18.07
C LYS A 31 -3.19 -18.58 17.44
N VAL A 32 -3.39 -18.73 16.14
CA VAL A 32 -3.03 -19.98 15.42
C VAL A 32 -1.52 -20.20 15.44
N LEU A 33 -0.72 -19.18 15.12
CA LEU A 33 0.74 -19.29 15.12
C LEU A 33 1.31 -19.67 16.48
N ARG A 34 0.77 -19.08 17.56
CA ARG A 34 1.14 -19.43 18.94
C ARG A 34 0.81 -20.88 19.29
N ARG A 35 -0.37 -21.38 18.86
CA ARG A 35 -0.76 -22.79 19.05
C ARG A 35 0.16 -23.76 18.31
N LEU A 36 0.76 -23.32 17.21
CA LEU A 36 1.75 -24.08 16.44
C LEU A 36 3.19 -23.88 16.94
N ASN A 37 3.38 -23.26 18.12
CA ASN A 37 4.67 -23.01 18.76
C ASN A 37 5.63 -22.09 17.96
N TYR A 38 5.11 -21.26 17.05
CA TYR A 38 5.92 -20.21 16.42
C TYR A 38 6.15 -19.04 17.39
N ASN A 39 7.40 -18.56 17.48
CA ASN A 39 7.78 -17.43 18.31
C ASN A 39 7.51 -16.09 17.59
N VAL A 40 6.23 -15.76 17.43
CA VAL A 40 5.77 -14.49 16.85
C VAL A 40 5.23 -13.59 17.96
N GLU A 41 5.50 -12.29 17.87
CA GLU A 41 5.07 -11.28 18.87
C GLU A 41 3.78 -10.55 18.48
N SER A 42 3.55 -10.34 17.18
CA SER A 42 2.30 -9.77 16.67
C SER A 42 2.07 -10.16 15.20
N VAL A 43 0.81 -10.11 14.76
CA VAL A 43 0.44 -10.27 13.35
C VAL A 43 -0.50 -9.13 12.97
N ARG A 44 -0.24 -8.52 11.82
CA ARG A 44 -1.07 -7.47 11.25
C ARG A 44 -1.31 -7.73 9.78
N PHE A 45 -2.56 -7.59 9.35
CA PHE A 45 -2.97 -7.63 7.97
C PHE A 45 -3.01 -6.23 7.37
N GLY A 46 -2.69 -6.18 6.09
CA GLY A 46 -2.71 -4.98 5.26
C GLY A 46 -2.85 -5.37 3.80
N LYS A 47 -3.02 -4.37 2.94
CA LYS A 47 -3.13 -4.55 1.49
C LYS A 47 -1.82 -4.10 0.85
N SER A 48 -1.39 -4.80 -0.20
CA SER A 48 -0.33 -4.35 -1.12
C SER A 48 -0.97 -4.28 -2.50
N ILE A 49 -0.93 -3.10 -3.12
CA ILE A 49 -1.63 -2.80 -4.36
C ILE A 49 -0.62 -2.19 -5.33
N GLU A 50 -0.38 -2.85 -6.46
CA GLU A 50 0.51 -2.32 -7.49
C GLU A 50 -0.26 -1.49 -8.51
N LEU A 51 0.33 -0.36 -8.90
CA LEU A 51 -0.23 0.58 -9.87
C LEU A 51 0.79 0.84 -10.97
N ASP A 52 0.37 0.65 -12.21
CA ASP A 52 1.08 1.14 -13.40
C ASP A 52 0.40 2.43 -13.89
N ILE A 53 1.12 3.55 -13.82
CA ILE A 53 0.60 4.88 -14.15
C ILE A 53 1.34 5.42 -15.37
N LYS A 54 0.60 5.71 -16.44
CA LYS A 54 1.14 6.39 -17.63
C LYS A 54 1.12 7.89 -17.44
N GLU A 55 2.29 8.52 -17.43
CA GLU A 55 2.41 9.97 -17.30
C GLU A 55 3.64 10.54 -18.00
N ASP A 56 3.67 11.87 -18.13
CA ASP A 56 4.77 12.60 -18.76
C ASP A 56 6.06 12.63 -17.90
N SER A 57 5.93 12.49 -16.58
CA SER A 57 7.06 12.52 -15.64
C SER A 57 6.83 11.64 -14.43
N TYR A 58 7.92 11.24 -13.78
CA TYR A 58 7.89 10.44 -12.57
C TYR A 58 7.18 11.17 -11.42
N GLU A 59 7.47 12.46 -11.27
CA GLU A 59 6.90 13.31 -10.22
C GLU A 59 5.37 13.39 -10.36
N THR A 60 4.88 13.63 -11.59
CA THR A 60 3.43 13.64 -11.87
C THR A 60 2.79 12.28 -11.60
N ALA A 61 3.43 11.18 -12.01
CA ALA A 61 2.94 9.83 -11.76
C ALA A 61 2.88 9.52 -10.26
N LYS A 62 3.90 9.94 -9.50
CA LYS A 62 3.98 9.74 -8.06
C LYS A 62 2.93 10.54 -7.29
N ASP A 63 2.69 11.78 -7.68
CA ASP A 63 1.62 12.59 -7.09
C ASP A 63 0.24 12.00 -7.41
N LYS A 64 0.07 11.45 -8.62
CA LYS A 64 -1.14 10.71 -8.99
C LYS A 64 -1.33 9.43 -8.16
N ALA A 65 -0.26 8.68 -7.94
CA ALA A 65 -0.29 7.49 -7.07
C ALA A 65 -0.73 7.85 -5.64
N LYS A 66 -0.21 8.94 -5.07
CA LYS A 66 -0.62 9.44 -3.75
C LYS A 66 -2.09 9.87 -3.72
N GLU A 67 -2.55 10.57 -4.76
CA GLU A 67 -3.95 10.99 -4.87
C GLU A 67 -4.88 9.78 -4.90
N ILE A 68 -4.58 8.80 -5.76
CA ILE A 68 -5.35 7.55 -5.89
C ILE A 68 -5.35 6.80 -4.55
N ALA A 69 -4.19 6.67 -3.91
CA ALA A 69 -4.06 6.00 -2.63
C ALA A 69 -4.95 6.63 -1.56
N TYR A 70 -4.88 7.95 -1.39
CA TYR A 70 -5.65 8.68 -0.38
C TYR A 70 -7.16 8.70 -0.66
N LYS A 71 -7.57 8.91 -1.90
CA LYS A 71 -8.99 9.09 -2.24
C LYS A 71 -9.74 7.79 -2.44
N ILE A 72 -9.07 6.74 -2.93
CA ILE A 72 -9.73 5.53 -3.45
C ILE A 72 -9.30 4.28 -2.69
N LEU A 73 -7.99 4.12 -2.42
CA LEU A 73 -7.47 2.83 -1.94
C LEU A 73 -7.47 2.70 -0.42
N THR A 74 -7.61 3.80 0.31
CA THR A 74 -7.68 3.80 1.78
C THR A 74 -9.00 4.34 2.30
N ASN A 75 -9.41 3.86 3.46
CA ASN A 75 -10.28 4.60 4.35
C ASN A 75 -9.43 5.55 5.21
N PRO A 76 -9.38 6.87 4.94
CA PRO A 76 -8.46 7.80 5.60
C PRO A 76 -8.74 8.02 7.09
N VAL A 77 -9.86 7.51 7.62
CA VAL A 77 -10.15 7.54 9.05
C VAL A 77 -9.48 6.36 9.76
N LEU A 78 -9.46 5.18 9.13
CA LEU A 78 -9.05 3.91 9.75
C LEU A 78 -7.69 3.40 9.29
N GLU A 79 -7.25 3.78 8.09
CA GLU A 79 -6.09 3.23 7.41
C GLU A 79 -5.08 4.32 7.06
N ASP A 80 -3.80 3.96 7.14
CA ASP A 80 -2.69 4.71 6.56
C ASP A 80 -2.17 4.00 5.32
N PHE A 81 -1.47 4.74 4.45
CA PHE A 81 -0.75 4.16 3.32
C PHE A 81 0.68 4.66 3.19
N GLU A 82 1.48 3.85 2.50
CA GLU A 82 2.83 4.17 2.05
C GLU A 82 2.92 3.90 0.55
N ILE A 83 3.62 4.79 -0.17
CA ILE A 83 3.93 4.61 -1.59
C ILE A 83 5.37 4.17 -1.74
N ILE A 84 5.58 3.04 -2.40
CA ILE A 84 6.89 2.48 -2.73
C ILE A 84 7.09 2.56 -4.24
N ASP A 85 8.26 3.02 -4.66
CA ASP A 85 8.66 3.06 -6.06
C ASP A 85 9.18 1.68 -6.49
N LEU A 86 8.55 1.09 -7.51
CA LEU A 86 8.93 -0.22 -8.05
C LEU A 86 9.75 -0.12 -9.33
N ASN A 87 10.04 1.08 -9.85
CA ASN A 87 10.82 1.26 -11.07
C ASN A 87 12.33 0.96 -10.88
N ARG A 88 12.77 0.61 -9.67
CA ARG A 88 14.18 0.33 -9.31
C ARG A 88 14.48 -1.16 -9.10
N LYS A 89 13.58 -2.07 -9.49
CA LYS A 89 13.88 -3.51 -9.54
C LYS A 89 14.49 -3.91 -10.87
#